data_AF-A0A661EJ01-F1
#
_entry.id   AF-A0A661EJ01-F1
#
_cell.length_a   1.000
_cell.length_b   1.000
_cell.length_c   1.000
_cell.angle_alpha   90.00
_cell.angle_beta   90.00
_cell.angle_gamma   90.00
#
_symmetry.space_group_name_H-M   'P 1'
#
loop_
_entity.id
_entity.type
_entity.pdbx_description
1 polymer ?
#
loop_
_entity_poly.entity_id
_entity_poly.type
_entity_poly.pdbx_seq_one_letter_code
_entity_poly.pdbx_strand_id
1 'polypeptide(L)'
;MGPPVLVDIFLSLNTAQVSPQGALAHHQNFLIPGKVHSITDPNQGGSPPSSHYAVRCGAVAEFVKTRGGEPMNQPELAKPEYIKDLNADWLIALRDEVLEPVRDRALAHPFLHEIAAGTFPVHKLRRFFADLCWTIITTPGVVAALAARTPHYDHEIKTKMLENAFSEWNHSWALSQTVNALGGPGDRIYAGPEYTWDALPYAWHLRNWQVLYAYNEPWLHGVAAFGVGIEALVPTIIHPLWKACEKHYGLKDDAIDWLAWHGGEVEMAHGNDGLLFLEQKVPADDIELQLQLRSVIEKTMYVLGEHWLDYYYNVDEPASATEA
;
A
#
# COMPACT_ATOMS: atom_id res chain seq x y z
N MET A 1 -48.73 -18.80 -23.90
CA MET A 1 -47.55 -17.93 -24.09
C MET A 1 -46.65 -18.17 -22.90
N GLY A 2 -45.68 -19.07 -23.06
CA GLY A 2 -44.70 -19.44 -22.03
C GLY A 2 -43.34 -18.78 -22.32
N PRO A 3 -42.42 -18.73 -21.34
CA PRO A 3 -41.16 -18.02 -21.47
C PRO A 3 -40.17 -18.77 -22.38
N PRO A 4 -39.19 -18.09 -22.99
CA PRO A 4 -38.14 -18.76 -23.74
C PRO A 4 -37.11 -19.40 -22.78
N VAL A 5 -36.79 -20.65 -23.10
CA VAL A 5 -35.70 -21.45 -22.56
C VAL A 5 -34.38 -20.93 -23.14
N LEU A 6 -33.41 -20.64 -22.27
CA LEU A 6 -32.03 -20.34 -22.65
C LEU A 6 -31.37 -21.62 -23.17
N VAL A 7 -30.83 -21.54 -24.39
CA VAL A 7 -30.13 -22.60 -25.10
C VAL A 7 -28.66 -22.58 -24.70
N ASP A 8 -28.19 -23.69 -24.14
CA ASP A 8 -26.79 -24.08 -24.07
C ASP A 8 -26.23 -24.25 -25.49
N ILE A 9 -25.07 -23.62 -25.78
CA ILE A 9 -24.21 -24.01 -26.88
C ILE A 9 -22.82 -24.30 -26.32
N PHE A 10 -22.51 -25.59 -26.29
CA PHE A 10 -21.16 -26.16 -26.27
C PHE A 10 -20.74 -26.48 -27.72
N LEU A 11 -19.48 -26.18 -28.07
CA LEU A 11 -18.66 -26.88 -29.08
C LEU A 11 -17.21 -26.73 -28.59
N SER A 12 -16.65 -27.68 -27.83
CA SER A 12 -16.07 -28.97 -28.25
C SER A 12 -14.90 -28.84 -29.23
N LEU A 13 -13.73 -29.39 -28.85
CA LEU A 13 -13.11 -30.48 -29.60
C LEU A 13 -11.96 -31.14 -28.79
N ASN A 14 -12.22 -32.42 -28.50
CA ASN A 14 -11.35 -33.59 -28.47
C ASN A 14 -10.33 -33.82 -27.33
N THR A 15 -10.85 -34.60 -26.37
CA THR A 15 -10.20 -35.75 -25.73
C THR A 15 -9.51 -36.71 -26.71
N ALA A 16 -8.29 -37.13 -26.35
CA ALA A 16 -7.81 -38.48 -26.60
C ALA A 16 -7.13 -38.99 -25.31
N GLN A 17 -7.77 -39.95 -24.65
CA GLN A 17 -7.18 -40.76 -23.59
C GLN A 17 -6.29 -41.84 -24.21
N VAL A 18 -5.03 -41.93 -23.79
CA VAL A 18 -4.26 -43.18 -23.79
C VAL A 18 -3.52 -43.25 -22.45
N SER A 19 -3.59 -44.42 -21.80
CA SER A 19 -3.16 -44.68 -20.43
C SER A 19 -1.63 -44.91 -20.29
N PRO A 20 -1.09 -45.03 -19.05
CA PRO A 20 0.30 -44.76 -18.73
C PRO A 20 1.20 -46.00 -18.76
N GLN A 21 2.43 -45.84 -19.25
CA GLN A 21 3.63 -46.59 -18.82
C GLN A 21 4.86 -46.15 -19.62
N GLY A 22 5.95 -45.84 -18.90
CA GLY A 22 7.30 -46.18 -19.34
C GLY A 22 8.14 -45.09 -20.02
N ALA A 23 9.14 -44.65 -19.26
CA ALA A 23 10.54 -44.53 -19.68
C ALA A 23 11.04 -43.28 -20.43
N LEU A 24 11.86 -42.55 -19.66
CA LEU A 24 13.24 -42.13 -19.98
C LEU A 24 13.48 -40.93 -20.93
N ALA A 25 14.12 -39.95 -20.30
CA ALA A 25 15.24 -39.16 -20.80
C ALA A 25 14.99 -38.23 -21.99
N HIS A 26 14.96 -36.92 -21.70
CA HIS A 26 15.91 -35.96 -22.28
C HIS A 26 15.80 -34.64 -21.51
N HIS A 27 16.67 -34.47 -20.50
CA HIS A 27 17.02 -33.14 -19.99
C HIS A 27 17.90 -32.46 -21.03
N GLN A 28 17.42 -31.37 -21.62
CA GLN A 28 18.28 -30.38 -22.25
C GLN A 28 18.52 -29.25 -21.26
N ASN A 29 19.80 -29.10 -20.93
CA ASN A 29 20.38 -28.06 -20.09
C ASN A 29 20.18 -26.68 -20.74
N PHE A 30 19.64 -25.73 -19.98
CA PHE A 30 20.01 -24.32 -20.14
C PHE A 30 20.79 -23.91 -18.89
N LEU A 31 22.10 -23.83 -19.06
CA LEU A 31 23.04 -23.26 -18.11
C LEU A 31 23.04 -21.73 -18.28
N ILE A 32 22.75 -20.99 -17.22
CA ILE A 32 23.18 -19.60 -17.05
C ILE A 32 24.19 -19.61 -15.89
N PRO A 33 25.41 -19.06 -16.06
CA PRO A 33 26.44 -19.12 -15.02
C PRO A 33 26.29 -17.95 -14.03
N GLY A 34 26.15 -18.26 -12.74
CA GLY A 34 26.24 -17.25 -11.68
C GLY A 34 25.89 -17.77 -10.28
N LYS A 35 26.92 -17.97 -9.45
CA LYS A 35 26.95 -18.15 -7.98
C LYS A 35 25.71 -18.78 -7.31
N VAL A 36 25.82 -20.08 -7.04
CA VAL A 36 24.97 -20.79 -6.07
C VAL A 36 25.45 -20.44 -4.65
N HIS A 37 24.65 -19.71 -3.89
CA HIS A 37 24.71 -19.76 -2.43
C HIS A 37 23.86 -20.95 -1.97
N SER A 38 24.47 -21.85 -1.21
CA SER A 38 23.81 -23.02 -0.64
C SER A 38 22.73 -22.59 0.35
N ILE A 39 21.47 -22.97 0.08
CA ILE A 39 20.39 -22.91 1.06
C ILE A 39 20.53 -24.18 1.92
N THR A 40 20.99 -24.01 3.15
CA THR A 40 20.93 -25.06 4.18
C THR A 40 19.55 -25.06 4.85
N ASP A 41 19.01 -26.26 4.95
CA ASP A 41 17.78 -26.71 5.62
C ASP A 41 17.53 -26.06 7.01
N PRO A 42 16.37 -25.42 7.27
CA PRO A 42 16.08 -24.77 8.56
C PRO A 42 15.59 -25.73 9.67
N ASN A 43 15.56 -27.05 9.45
CA ASN A 43 15.10 -28.02 10.46
C ASN A 43 16.21 -28.61 11.34
N GLN A 44 17.08 -27.77 11.90
CA GLN A 44 17.91 -28.19 13.05
C GLN A 44 17.71 -27.26 14.23
N GLY A 45 17.02 -27.80 15.24
CA GLY A 45 16.75 -27.15 16.51
C GLY A 45 18.04 -26.82 17.27
N GLY A 46 18.14 -25.56 17.68
CA GLY A 46 19.11 -25.07 18.64
C GLY A 46 18.50 -23.90 19.40
N SER A 47 18.32 -24.06 20.71
CA SER A 47 17.93 -22.97 21.61
C SER A 47 19.02 -21.88 21.66
N PRO A 48 18.65 -20.61 21.92
CA PRO A 48 19.51 -19.45 21.65
C PRO A 48 20.55 -19.23 22.77
N PRO A 49 21.71 -18.60 22.46
CA PRO A 49 22.54 -18.01 23.50
C PRO A 49 21.91 -16.71 23.99
N SER A 50 21.67 -16.67 25.30
CA SER A 50 21.46 -15.46 26.07
C SER A 50 22.65 -14.52 25.93
N SER A 51 22.39 -13.24 25.65
CA SER A 51 23.35 -12.19 25.96
C SER A 51 22.64 -10.94 26.49
N HIS A 52 23.21 -10.45 27.57
CA HIS A 52 22.76 -9.36 28.41
C HIS A 52 22.84 -8.01 27.69
N TYR A 53 21.74 -7.24 27.68
CA TYR A 53 21.79 -5.79 27.88
C TYR A 53 20.65 -5.37 28.79
N ALA A 54 20.99 -5.15 30.05
CA ALA A 54 20.16 -4.40 30.99
C ALA A 54 20.44 -2.91 30.78
N VAL A 55 19.47 -2.16 30.29
CA VAL A 55 19.42 -0.70 30.48
C VAL A 55 18.21 -0.41 31.34
N ARG A 56 18.47 -0.15 32.62
CA ARG A 56 17.51 0.49 33.52
C ARG A 56 17.38 1.96 33.09
N CYS A 57 16.17 2.41 32.83
CA CYS A 57 15.79 3.81 33.03
C CYS A 57 14.53 3.83 33.90
N GLY A 58 14.68 4.36 35.10
CA GLY A 58 13.59 4.58 36.04
C GLY A 58 12.91 5.92 35.78
N ALA A 59 11.59 5.90 35.89
CA ALA A 59 10.62 6.89 36.38
C ALA A 59 10.97 8.41 36.34
N VAL A 60 10.03 9.24 35.84
CA VAL A 60 9.00 9.98 36.62
C VAL A 60 8.36 11.09 35.74
N ALA A 61 7.02 11.11 35.71
CA ALA A 61 6.03 12.24 35.62
C ALA A 61 6.22 13.37 34.57
N GLU A 62 5.20 14.06 34.06
CA GLU A 62 4.08 14.68 34.76
C GLU A 62 3.01 15.15 33.74
N PHE A 63 1.75 14.99 34.11
CA PHE A 63 0.56 15.32 33.34
C PHE A 63 0.35 16.84 33.34
N VAL A 64 0.53 17.53 32.20
CA VAL A 64 0.23 18.96 32.11
C VAL A 64 -1.22 19.17 31.69
N LYS A 65 -2.07 19.50 32.67
CA LYS A 65 -3.29 20.27 32.46
C LYS A 65 -2.94 21.76 32.48
N THR A 66 -3.02 22.44 31.34
CA THR A 66 -3.33 23.87 31.31
C THR A 66 -4.14 24.24 30.07
N ARG A 67 -5.40 24.65 30.31
CA ARG A 67 -6.17 25.53 29.43
C ARG A 67 -5.48 26.91 29.42
N GLY A 68 -5.25 27.48 28.23
CA GLY A 68 -4.70 28.83 28.10
C GLY A 68 -4.38 29.24 26.67
N GLY A 69 -5.40 29.25 25.79
CA GLY A 69 -5.59 30.12 24.62
C GLY A 69 -4.45 30.94 23.99
N GLU A 70 -3.35 30.32 23.57
CA GLU A 70 -2.59 30.77 22.40
C GLU A 70 -2.69 29.69 21.32
N PRO A 71 -2.95 30.02 20.04
CA PRO A 71 -2.87 29.03 18.99
C PRO A 71 -1.44 28.50 19.00
N MET A 72 -1.27 27.23 19.39
CA MET A 72 -0.02 26.52 19.12
C MET A 72 0.26 26.72 17.64
N ASN A 73 1.39 27.35 17.31
CA ASN A 73 1.94 27.31 15.97
C ASN A 73 2.12 25.82 15.65
N GLN A 74 1.15 25.25 14.94
CA GLN A 74 1.22 23.87 14.51
C GLN A 74 2.47 23.75 13.64
N PRO A 75 3.32 22.73 13.87
CA PRO A 75 4.49 22.55 13.03
C PRO A 75 4.02 22.40 11.59
N GLU A 76 4.54 23.26 10.72
CA GLU A 76 4.28 23.21 9.29
C GLU A 76 4.89 21.92 8.73
N LEU A 77 4.06 21.07 8.12
CA LEU A 77 4.51 19.84 7.48
C LEU A 77 5.04 20.18 6.10
N ALA A 78 6.31 19.86 5.85
CA ALA A 78 6.91 20.11 4.54
C ALA A 78 6.28 19.21 3.47
N LYS A 79 5.74 19.82 2.41
CA LYS A 79 5.26 19.11 1.23
C LYS A 79 6.44 18.69 0.35
N PRO A 80 6.62 17.39 0.04
CA PRO A 80 7.67 16.98 -0.89
C PRO A 80 7.36 17.45 -2.33
N GLU A 81 8.34 17.93 -3.08
CA GLU A 81 8.16 18.37 -4.47
C GLU A 81 8.63 17.29 -5.46
N TYR A 82 7.71 16.51 -6.02
CA TYR A 82 8.06 15.40 -6.93
C TYR A 82 7.16 15.22 -8.16
N ILE A 83 5.99 15.85 -8.22
CA ILE A 83 5.09 15.75 -9.37
C ILE A 83 5.47 16.82 -10.41
N LYS A 84 6.28 16.44 -11.40
CA LYS A 84 6.91 17.38 -12.34
C LYS A 84 7.04 16.80 -13.76
N ASP A 85 7.55 17.62 -14.67
CA ASP A 85 7.95 17.22 -16.03
C ASP A 85 6.81 16.66 -16.91
N LEU A 86 5.58 17.10 -16.66
CA LEU A 86 4.39 16.77 -17.46
C LEU A 86 4.28 17.69 -18.68
N ASN A 87 3.96 17.12 -19.85
CA ASN A 87 3.83 17.84 -21.11
C ASN A 87 2.39 17.85 -21.65
N ALA A 88 1.57 16.86 -21.30
CA ALA A 88 0.18 16.78 -21.72
C ALA A 88 -0.69 17.75 -20.92
N ASP A 89 -1.43 18.62 -21.62
CA ASP A 89 -2.28 19.65 -21.01
C ASP A 89 -3.25 19.10 -19.96
N TRP A 90 -3.84 17.92 -20.21
CA TRP A 90 -4.78 17.29 -19.27
C TRP A 90 -4.11 16.78 -17.99
N LEU A 91 -2.84 16.36 -18.05
CA LEU A 91 -2.06 15.93 -16.89
C LEU A 91 -1.57 17.13 -16.07
N ILE A 92 -1.21 18.22 -16.75
CA ILE A 92 -0.91 19.51 -16.09
C ILE A 92 -2.15 20.00 -15.34
N ALA A 93 -3.32 20.00 -15.98
CA ALA A 93 -4.58 20.36 -15.34
C ALA A 93 -4.94 19.40 -14.19
N LEU A 94 -4.75 18.08 -14.35
CA LEU A 94 -4.94 17.10 -13.28
C LEU A 94 -4.04 17.42 -12.06
N ARG A 95 -2.76 17.72 -12.28
CA ARG A 95 -1.84 18.09 -11.20
C ARG A 95 -2.34 19.32 -10.46
N ASP A 96 -2.60 20.40 -11.20
CA ASP A 96 -2.89 21.71 -10.62
C ASP A 96 -4.26 21.78 -9.95
N GLU A 97 -5.24 21.04 -10.47
CA GLU A 97 -6.64 21.11 -10.02
C GLU A 97 -7.05 19.97 -9.09
N VAL A 98 -6.32 18.84 -9.09
CA VAL A 98 -6.65 17.65 -8.28
C VAL A 98 -5.49 17.24 -7.39
N LEU A 99 -4.32 16.91 -7.97
CA LEU A 99 -3.26 16.28 -7.19
C LEU A 99 -2.75 17.23 -6.10
N GLU A 100 -2.34 18.44 -6.46
CA GLU A 100 -1.82 19.43 -5.51
C GLU A 100 -2.87 19.83 -4.45
N PRO A 101 -4.12 20.16 -4.81
CA PRO A 101 -5.15 20.46 -3.82
C PRO A 101 -5.45 19.31 -2.84
N VAL A 102 -5.49 18.05 -3.30
CA VAL A 102 -5.69 16.91 -2.38
C VAL A 102 -4.48 16.72 -1.47
N ARG A 103 -3.26 16.86 -1.99
CA ARG A 103 -2.02 16.78 -1.21
C ARG A 103 -1.96 17.85 -0.12
N ASP A 104 -2.34 19.08 -0.44
CA ASP A 104 -2.43 20.19 0.51
C ASP A 104 -3.46 19.91 1.61
N ARG A 105 -4.64 19.37 1.25
CA ARG A 105 -5.65 18.96 2.23
C ARG A 105 -5.17 17.85 3.15
N ALA A 106 -4.52 16.83 2.59
CA ALA A 106 -3.98 15.73 3.38
C ALA A 106 -2.95 16.24 4.42
N LEU A 107 -2.05 17.15 4.01
CA LEU A 107 -1.08 17.76 4.92
C LEU A 107 -1.72 18.64 5.99
N ALA A 108 -2.82 19.33 5.67
CA ALA A 108 -3.57 20.15 6.63
C ALA A 108 -4.45 19.32 7.59
N HIS A 109 -4.48 17.99 7.43
CA HIS A 109 -5.40 17.14 8.17
C HIS A 109 -4.99 17.00 9.66
N PRO A 110 -5.91 17.18 10.64
CA PRO A 110 -5.60 17.11 12.07
C PRO A 110 -4.87 15.85 12.51
N PHE A 111 -5.22 14.70 11.92
CA PHE A 111 -4.52 13.42 12.11
C PHE A 111 -2.99 13.54 11.97
N LEU A 112 -2.50 14.14 10.89
CA LEU A 112 -1.05 14.27 10.65
C LEU A 112 -0.42 15.28 11.62
N HIS A 113 -1.11 16.37 11.91
CA HIS A 113 -0.61 17.38 12.86
C HIS A 113 -0.49 16.84 14.29
N GLU A 114 -1.46 16.06 14.77
CA GLU A 114 -1.39 15.46 16.11
C GLU A 114 -0.30 14.38 16.20
N ILE A 115 -0.10 13.59 15.14
CA ILE A 115 1.00 12.62 15.09
C ILE A 115 2.35 13.36 15.06
N ALA A 116 2.49 14.41 14.24
CA ALA A 116 3.69 15.23 14.19
C ALA A 116 4.01 15.95 15.51
N ALA A 117 2.98 16.27 16.31
CA ALA A 117 3.13 16.81 17.65
C ALA A 117 3.40 15.73 18.72
N GLY A 118 3.28 14.45 18.39
CA GLY A 118 3.38 13.34 19.33
C GLY A 118 2.21 13.24 20.31
N THR A 119 1.07 13.85 19.97
CA THR A 119 -0.12 13.90 20.83
C THR A 119 -1.21 12.91 20.40
N PHE A 120 -1.14 12.37 19.19
CA PHE A 120 -2.12 11.40 18.72
C PHE A 120 -2.02 10.08 19.53
N PRO A 121 -3.13 9.49 19.99
CA PRO A 121 -3.08 8.31 20.87
C PRO A 121 -2.43 7.09 20.22
N VAL A 122 -1.50 6.44 20.94
CA VAL A 122 -0.74 5.27 20.45
C VAL A 122 -1.66 4.13 20.01
N HIS A 123 -2.73 3.82 20.75
CA HIS A 123 -3.66 2.75 20.34
C HIS A 123 -4.37 3.04 19.02
N LYS A 124 -4.69 4.31 18.73
CA LYS A 124 -5.29 4.70 17.45
C LYS A 124 -4.28 4.62 16.32
N LEU A 125 -3.04 5.06 16.55
CA LEU A 125 -1.96 4.93 15.58
C LEU A 125 -1.66 3.44 15.27
N ARG A 126 -1.58 2.60 16.31
CA ARG A 126 -1.49 1.15 16.17
C ARG A 126 -2.64 0.60 15.33
N ARG A 127 -3.87 1.03 15.61
CA ARG A 127 -5.06 0.57 14.88
C ARG A 127 -5.00 0.92 13.39
N PHE A 128 -4.61 2.15 13.09
CA PHE A 128 -4.36 2.62 11.72
C PHE A 128 -3.35 1.72 10.98
N PHE A 129 -2.18 1.47 11.58
CA PHE A 129 -1.17 0.62 10.94
C PHE A 129 -1.56 -0.86 10.87
N ALA A 130 -2.30 -1.37 11.85
CA ALA A 130 -2.76 -2.76 11.86
C ALA A 130 -3.74 -3.03 10.71
N ASP A 131 -4.73 -2.15 10.53
CA ASP A 131 -5.65 -2.25 9.40
C ASP A 131 -4.94 -2.02 8.06
N LEU A 132 -4.01 -1.07 7.97
CA LEU A 132 -3.20 -0.87 6.76
C LEU A 132 -2.38 -2.12 6.43
N CYS A 133 -1.72 -2.74 7.43
CA CYS A 133 -0.98 -3.99 7.28
C CYS A 133 -1.86 -5.10 6.72
N TRP A 134 -3.09 -5.22 7.24
CA TRP A 134 -4.06 -6.21 6.75
C TRP A 134 -4.49 -5.92 5.30
N THR A 135 -4.68 -4.66 4.93
CA THR A 135 -5.03 -4.28 3.55
C THR A 135 -3.88 -4.60 2.58
N ILE A 136 -2.65 -4.17 2.88
CA ILE A 136 -1.53 -4.27 1.94
C ILE A 136 -0.96 -5.69 1.78
N ILE A 137 -1.36 -6.64 2.64
CA ILE A 137 -0.97 -8.04 2.48
C ILE A 137 -1.39 -8.62 1.13
N THR A 138 -2.41 -8.03 0.51
CA THR A 138 -2.91 -8.43 -0.81
C THR A 138 -2.37 -7.62 -1.97
N THR A 139 -1.63 -6.53 -1.72
CA THR A 139 -1.08 -5.67 -2.77
C THR A 139 -0.32 -6.45 -3.84
N PRO A 140 0.58 -7.40 -3.51
CA PRO A 140 1.26 -8.21 -4.54
C PRO A 140 0.29 -8.93 -5.50
N GLY A 141 -0.77 -9.53 -4.95
CA GLY A 141 -1.79 -10.24 -5.74
C GLY A 141 -2.64 -9.29 -6.59
N VAL A 142 -2.97 -8.12 -6.03
CA VAL A 142 -3.71 -7.05 -6.73
C VAL A 142 -2.90 -6.52 -7.92
N VAL A 143 -1.62 -6.21 -7.72
CA VAL A 143 -0.73 -5.72 -8.79
C VAL A 143 -0.50 -6.80 -9.84
N ALA A 144 -0.30 -8.07 -9.44
CA ALA A 144 -0.17 -9.18 -10.38
C ALA A 144 -1.46 -9.40 -11.20
N ALA A 145 -2.63 -9.24 -10.60
CA ALA A 145 -3.91 -9.31 -11.30
C ALA A 145 -4.06 -8.16 -12.33
N LEU A 146 -3.65 -6.95 -11.98
CA LEU A 146 -3.61 -5.83 -12.91
C LEU A 146 -2.66 -6.13 -14.08
N ALA A 147 -1.46 -6.67 -13.81
CA ALA A 147 -0.51 -7.09 -14.82
C ALA A 147 -1.12 -8.11 -15.79
N ALA A 148 -1.86 -9.09 -15.30
CA ALA A 148 -2.52 -10.11 -16.12
C ALA A 148 -3.57 -9.52 -17.08
N ARG A 149 -4.14 -8.36 -16.75
CA ARG A 149 -5.19 -7.68 -17.54
C ARG A 149 -4.65 -6.64 -18.51
N THR A 150 -3.37 -6.31 -18.44
CA THR A 150 -2.70 -5.49 -19.47
C THR A 150 -2.76 -6.19 -20.83
N PRO A 151 -2.84 -5.44 -21.95
CA PRO A 151 -2.88 -6.03 -23.28
C PRO A 151 -1.74 -7.04 -23.49
N HIS A 152 -2.04 -8.15 -24.16
CA HIS A 152 -1.07 -9.25 -24.31
C HIS A 152 0.23 -8.84 -25.01
N TYR A 153 0.19 -7.78 -25.82
CA TYR A 153 1.32 -7.21 -26.54
C TYR A 153 2.08 -6.11 -25.78
N ASP A 154 1.55 -5.63 -24.65
CA ASP A 154 2.19 -4.58 -23.85
C ASP A 154 3.12 -5.21 -22.80
N HIS A 155 4.21 -5.82 -23.29
CA HIS A 155 5.15 -6.56 -22.45
C HIS A 155 5.88 -5.68 -21.45
N GLU A 156 6.16 -4.43 -21.79
CA GLU A 156 6.89 -3.51 -20.92
C GLU A 156 6.13 -3.23 -19.63
N ILE A 157 4.86 -2.82 -19.72
CA ILE A 157 4.04 -2.55 -18.53
C ILE A 157 3.79 -3.82 -17.73
N LYS A 158 3.58 -4.94 -18.40
CA LYS A 158 3.38 -6.23 -17.74
C LYS A 158 4.60 -6.63 -16.91
N THR A 159 5.79 -6.47 -17.46
CA THR A 159 7.05 -6.72 -16.74
C THR A 159 7.18 -5.78 -15.55
N LYS A 160 7.02 -4.46 -15.75
CA LYS A 160 7.10 -3.46 -14.67
C LYS A 160 6.13 -3.78 -13.53
N MET A 161 4.87 -4.12 -13.84
CA MET A 161 3.90 -4.49 -12.80
C MET A 161 4.26 -5.79 -12.07
N LEU A 162 4.79 -6.80 -12.77
CA LEU A 162 5.18 -8.05 -12.11
C LEU A 162 6.46 -7.87 -11.26
N GLU A 163 7.39 -7.01 -11.68
CA GLU A 163 8.54 -6.60 -10.89
C GLU A 163 8.10 -5.81 -9.65
N ASN A 164 7.10 -4.94 -9.78
CA ASN A 164 6.52 -4.24 -8.66
C ASN A 164 5.81 -5.21 -7.70
N ALA A 165 4.95 -6.11 -8.22
CA ALA A 165 4.28 -7.14 -7.43
C ALA A 165 5.27 -8.03 -6.68
N PHE A 166 6.42 -8.34 -7.28
CA PHE A 166 7.52 -8.98 -6.58
C PHE A 166 8.03 -8.05 -5.48
N SER A 167 8.49 -6.84 -5.77
CA SER A 167 9.04 -5.92 -4.76
C SER A 167 8.12 -5.72 -3.54
N GLU A 168 6.81 -5.62 -3.77
CA GLU A 168 5.77 -5.49 -2.74
C GLU A 168 5.63 -6.70 -1.80
N TRP A 169 6.20 -7.87 -2.12
CA TRP A 169 5.96 -9.12 -1.39
C TRP A 169 6.32 -9.04 0.11
N ASN A 170 7.32 -8.23 0.47
CA ASN A 170 7.80 -8.09 1.85
C ASN A 170 7.29 -6.81 2.54
N HIS A 171 6.56 -5.93 1.86
CA HIS A 171 6.10 -4.66 2.44
C HIS A 171 5.16 -4.87 3.63
N SER A 172 4.27 -5.85 3.55
CA SER A 172 3.39 -6.22 4.66
C SER A 172 4.14 -6.78 5.86
N TRP A 173 5.27 -7.46 5.67
CA TRP A 173 6.14 -7.86 6.78
C TRP A 173 6.79 -6.65 7.45
N ALA A 174 7.32 -5.70 6.67
CA ALA A 174 7.92 -4.49 7.23
C ALA A 174 6.88 -3.67 8.03
N LEU A 175 5.65 -3.53 7.52
CA LEU A 175 4.59 -2.83 8.24
C LEU A 175 4.12 -3.60 9.49
N SER A 176 4.21 -4.93 9.51
CA SER A 176 3.90 -5.71 10.71
C SER A 176 4.88 -5.41 11.85
N GLN A 177 6.14 -5.08 11.54
CA GLN A 177 7.13 -4.65 12.54
C GLN A 177 6.74 -3.30 13.16
N THR A 178 6.24 -2.34 12.37
CA THR A 178 5.66 -1.09 12.86
C THR A 178 4.51 -1.36 13.86
N VAL A 179 3.59 -2.27 13.50
CA VAL A 179 2.45 -2.64 14.35
C VAL A 179 2.93 -3.27 15.67
N ASN A 180 3.88 -4.20 15.60
CA ASN A 180 4.46 -4.84 16.78
C ASN A 180 5.15 -3.83 17.71
N ALA A 181 5.92 -2.89 17.15
CA ALA A 181 6.61 -1.85 17.92
C ALA A 181 5.63 -0.91 18.66
N LEU A 182 4.44 -0.71 18.11
CA LEU A 182 3.34 0.04 18.76
C LEU A 182 2.51 -0.83 19.73
N GLY A 183 2.94 -2.07 20.01
CA GLY A 183 2.27 -3.00 20.91
C GLY A 183 1.03 -3.66 20.31
N GLY A 184 0.99 -3.85 18.99
CA GLY A 184 -0.08 -4.53 18.26
C GLY A 184 0.27 -5.95 17.80
N PRO A 185 -0.72 -6.65 17.21
CA PRO A 185 -0.56 -8.05 16.81
C PRO A 185 -0.09 -8.17 15.34
N GLY A 186 0.98 -7.46 14.97
CA GLY A 186 1.50 -7.41 13.59
C GLY A 186 1.81 -8.80 13.02
N ASP A 187 2.53 -9.63 13.78
CA ASP A 187 2.88 -10.99 13.34
C ASP A 187 1.64 -11.85 13.06
N ARG A 188 0.59 -11.69 13.87
CA ARG A 188 -0.67 -12.41 13.66
C ARG A 188 -1.39 -11.92 12.41
N ILE A 189 -1.38 -10.61 12.14
CA ILE A 189 -2.00 -10.05 10.94
C ILE A 189 -1.26 -10.55 9.69
N TYR A 190 0.08 -10.55 9.74
CA TYR A 190 0.92 -10.96 8.62
C TYR A 190 0.88 -12.47 8.34
N ALA A 191 1.07 -13.31 9.36
CA ALA A 191 1.17 -14.76 9.18
C ALA A 191 -0.16 -15.50 9.35
N GLY A 192 -1.17 -14.85 9.94
CA GLY A 192 -2.45 -15.48 10.26
C GLY A 192 -3.41 -15.53 9.08
N PRO A 193 -4.46 -16.36 9.17
CA PRO A 193 -5.54 -16.30 8.20
C PRO A 193 -6.23 -14.94 8.24
N GLU A 194 -6.51 -14.40 7.06
CA GLU A 194 -7.07 -13.05 6.88
C GLU A 194 -8.31 -12.76 7.74
N TYR A 195 -9.22 -13.74 7.84
CA TYR A 195 -10.48 -13.62 8.57
C TYR A 195 -10.32 -13.57 10.10
N THR A 196 -9.09 -13.69 10.61
CA THR A 196 -8.81 -13.64 12.05
C THR A 196 -8.53 -12.23 12.54
N TRP A 197 -8.28 -11.26 11.65
CA TRP A 197 -8.19 -9.85 11.99
C TRP A 197 -9.56 -9.20 11.84
N ASP A 198 -10.03 -8.53 12.89
CA ASP A 198 -11.31 -7.82 12.87
C ASP A 198 -11.12 -6.42 12.27
N ALA A 199 -10.89 -6.35 10.96
CA ALA A 199 -10.57 -5.11 10.25
C ALA A 199 -11.72 -4.10 10.31
N LEU A 200 -11.43 -2.80 10.48
CA LEU A 200 -12.48 -1.78 10.48
C LEU A 200 -13.16 -1.70 9.11
N PRO A 201 -14.43 -1.24 9.05
CA PRO A 201 -15.15 -1.01 7.81
C PRO A 201 -14.36 -0.27 6.71
N TYR A 202 -13.51 0.69 7.09
CA TYR A 202 -12.72 1.43 6.11
C TYR A 202 -11.58 0.60 5.49
N ALA A 203 -10.97 -0.30 6.26
CA ALA A 203 -9.96 -1.23 5.72
C ALA A 203 -10.57 -2.16 4.65
N TRP A 204 -11.79 -2.63 4.90
CA TRP A 204 -12.60 -3.35 3.91
C TRP A 204 -12.94 -2.50 2.69
N HIS A 205 -13.32 -1.23 2.91
CA HIS A 205 -13.59 -0.30 1.82
C HIS A 205 -12.37 -0.13 0.91
N LEU A 206 -11.19 0.14 1.47
CA LEU A 206 -9.95 0.32 0.70
C LEU A 206 -9.58 -0.95 -0.06
N ARG A 207 -9.69 -2.12 0.56
CA ARG A 207 -9.41 -3.39 -0.11
C ARG A 207 -10.38 -3.68 -1.25
N ASN A 208 -11.67 -3.43 -1.05
CA ASN A 208 -12.66 -3.57 -2.12
C ASN A 208 -12.44 -2.54 -3.26
N TRP A 209 -11.96 -1.34 -2.92
CA TRP A 209 -11.53 -0.33 -3.90
C TRP A 209 -10.39 -0.86 -4.77
N GLN A 210 -9.36 -1.46 -4.15
CA GLN A 210 -8.26 -2.08 -4.87
C GLN A 210 -8.74 -3.23 -5.78
N VAL A 211 -9.61 -4.09 -5.27
CA VAL A 211 -10.16 -5.22 -6.05
C VAL A 211 -11.01 -4.73 -7.23
N LEU A 212 -11.81 -3.67 -7.06
CA LEU A 212 -12.59 -3.07 -8.13
C LEU A 212 -11.69 -2.71 -9.32
N TYR A 213 -10.64 -1.94 -9.09
CA TYR A 213 -9.77 -1.46 -10.16
C TYR A 213 -8.82 -2.51 -10.71
N ALA A 214 -8.35 -3.43 -9.88
CA ALA A 214 -7.47 -4.50 -10.33
C ALA A 214 -8.22 -5.58 -11.13
N TYR A 215 -9.45 -5.95 -10.77
CA TYR A 215 -10.15 -7.08 -11.39
C TYR A 215 -11.29 -6.69 -12.33
N ASN A 216 -11.96 -5.56 -12.10
CA ASN A 216 -13.24 -5.27 -12.76
C ASN A 216 -13.17 -4.09 -13.75
N GLU A 217 -12.41 -3.04 -13.44
CA GLU A 217 -12.31 -1.85 -14.31
C GLU A 217 -11.29 -2.03 -15.44
N PRO A 218 -11.37 -1.31 -16.58
CA PRO A 218 -10.36 -1.37 -17.62
C PRO A 218 -8.93 -1.20 -17.09
N TRP A 219 -7.95 -1.88 -17.66
CA TRP A 219 -6.59 -1.93 -17.09
C TRP A 219 -5.95 -0.54 -16.92
N LEU A 220 -6.23 0.42 -17.83
CA LEU A 220 -5.76 1.81 -17.68
C LEU A 220 -6.42 2.53 -16.49
N HIS A 221 -7.67 2.20 -16.14
CA HIS A 221 -8.30 2.71 -14.93
C HIS A 221 -7.59 2.15 -13.69
N GLY A 222 -7.18 0.88 -13.74
CA GLY A 222 -6.31 0.29 -12.73
C GLY A 222 -5.00 1.06 -12.58
N VAL A 223 -4.27 1.28 -13.67
CA VAL A 223 -3.02 2.06 -13.62
C VAL A 223 -3.24 3.46 -13.07
N ALA A 224 -4.30 4.14 -13.51
CA ALA A 224 -4.64 5.47 -13.01
C ALA A 224 -4.99 5.46 -11.51
N ALA A 225 -5.74 4.47 -11.03
CA ALA A 225 -6.05 4.34 -9.61
C ALA A 225 -4.80 4.09 -8.76
N PHE A 226 -3.99 3.08 -9.12
CA PHE A 226 -2.83 2.66 -8.32
C PHE A 226 -1.62 3.57 -8.55
N GLY A 227 -1.10 3.60 -9.77
CA GLY A 227 0.16 4.29 -10.11
C GLY A 227 0.09 5.81 -10.03
N VAL A 228 -1.12 6.39 -10.00
CA VAL A 228 -1.28 7.84 -9.79
C VAL A 228 -2.11 8.12 -8.54
N GLY A 229 -3.34 7.62 -8.47
CA GLY A 229 -4.26 7.93 -7.37
C GLY A 229 -3.74 7.54 -5.97
N ILE A 230 -2.99 6.44 -5.88
CA ILE A 230 -2.33 6.00 -4.63
C ILE A 230 -0.90 6.54 -4.57
N GLU A 231 -0.04 6.13 -5.50
CA GLU A 231 1.41 6.35 -5.42
C GLU A 231 1.80 7.84 -5.52
N ALA A 232 1.01 8.68 -6.20
CA ALA A 232 1.28 10.13 -6.21
C ALA A 232 0.86 10.84 -4.90
N LEU A 233 0.10 10.19 -4.02
CA LEU A 233 -0.35 10.76 -2.74
C LEU A 233 0.39 10.17 -1.54
N VAL A 234 0.70 8.87 -1.56
CA VAL A 234 1.31 8.14 -0.46
C VAL A 234 2.53 8.85 0.15
N PRO A 235 3.54 9.33 -0.63
CA PRO A 235 4.68 10.03 -0.06
C PRO A 235 4.31 11.28 0.74
N THR A 236 3.25 11.97 0.33
CA THR A 236 2.77 13.18 0.99
C THR A 236 2.21 12.88 2.39
N ILE A 237 1.54 11.75 2.56
CA ILE A 237 0.97 11.32 3.85
C ILE A 237 2.03 10.60 4.69
N ILE A 238 2.79 9.68 4.09
CA ILE A 238 3.68 8.79 4.82
C ILE A 238 4.97 9.48 5.27
N HIS A 239 5.52 10.42 4.50
CA HIS A 239 6.74 11.13 4.91
C HIS A 239 6.62 11.83 6.28
N PRO A 240 5.59 12.66 6.55
CA PRO A 240 5.44 13.26 7.87
C PRO A 240 5.15 12.22 8.96
N LEU A 241 4.38 11.16 8.65
CA LEU A 241 4.15 10.05 9.59
C LEU A 241 5.45 9.36 9.98
N TRP A 242 6.33 9.09 9.01
CA TRP A 242 7.65 8.49 9.22
C TRP A 242 8.45 9.31 10.25
N LYS A 243 8.66 10.60 9.97
CA LYS A 243 9.46 11.48 10.84
C LYS A 243 8.86 11.61 12.24
N ALA A 244 7.55 11.67 12.33
CA ALA A 244 6.85 11.75 13.59
C ALA A 244 6.94 10.46 14.41
N CYS A 245 6.73 9.30 13.77
CA CYS A 245 6.84 7.97 14.40
C CYS A 245 8.23 7.72 14.98
N GLU A 246 9.27 8.07 14.22
CA GLU A 246 10.66 7.99 14.67
C GLU A 246 10.92 8.89 15.89
N LYS A 247 10.44 10.13 15.84
CA LYS A 247 10.72 11.15 16.86
C LYS A 247 9.91 10.98 18.15
N HIS A 248 8.62 10.65 18.04
CA HIS A 248 7.65 10.76 19.14
C HIS A 248 7.11 9.41 19.62
N TYR A 249 7.11 8.38 18.77
CA TYR A 249 6.51 7.08 19.07
C TYR A 249 7.56 5.96 19.25
N GLY A 250 8.85 6.29 19.18
CA GLY A 250 9.94 5.39 19.50
C GLY A 250 10.24 4.33 18.43
N LEU A 251 9.68 4.46 17.22
CA LEU A 251 9.92 3.52 16.13
C LEU A 251 11.32 3.71 15.55
N LYS A 252 12.05 2.61 15.37
CA LYS A 252 13.44 2.56 14.90
C LYS A 252 13.70 1.25 14.16
N ASP A 253 14.84 1.19 13.47
CA ASP A 253 15.31 -0.01 12.77
C ASP A 253 14.19 -0.58 11.87
N ASP A 254 14.02 -1.89 11.84
CA ASP A 254 13.02 -2.57 11.00
C ASP A 254 11.57 -2.06 11.22
N ALA A 255 11.26 -1.46 12.37
CA ALA A 255 9.92 -0.92 12.65
C ALA A 255 9.60 0.36 11.85
N ILE A 256 10.59 0.99 11.21
CA ILE A 256 10.41 2.19 10.40
C ILE A 256 10.55 1.94 8.89
N ASP A 257 11.01 0.76 8.48
CA ASP A 257 11.37 0.46 7.09
C ASP A 257 10.24 0.74 6.11
N TRP A 258 9.03 0.25 6.39
CA TRP A 258 7.88 0.49 5.50
C TRP A 258 7.60 1.99 5.32
N LEU A 259 7.66 2.75 6.42
CA LEU A 259 7.44 4.20 6.41
C LEU A 259 8.55 4.94 5.65
N ALA A 260 9.80 4.48 5.78
CA ALA A 260 10.93 5.05 5.06
C ALA A 260 10.87 4.77 3.55
N TRP A 261 10.44 3.57 3.15
CA TRP A 261 10.28 3.22 1.72
C TRP A 261 9.18 4.05 1.06
N HIS A 262 8.00 4.13 1.69
CA HIS A 262 6.82 4.78 1.11
C HIS A 262 6.76 6.30 1.37
N GLY A 263 7.53 6.80 2.32
CA GLY A 263 7.74 8.24 2.55
C GLY A 263 9.00 8.78 1.87
N GLY A 264 9.75 7.94 1.15
CA GLY A 264 11.05 8.25 0.58
C GLY A 264 11.01 8.61 -0.92
N GLU A 265 12.19 8.84 -1.48
CA GLU A 265 12.36 9.25 -2.89
C GLU A 265 11.92 8.18 -3.90
N VAL A 266 11.99 6.89 -3.52
CA VAL A 266 11.58 5.78 -4.39
C VAL A 266 10.08 5.87 -4.70
N GLU A 267 9.26 6.02 -3.67
CA GLU A 267 7.81 6.12 -3.86
C GLU A 267 7.40 7.44 -4.53
N MET A 268 8.16 8.51 -4.31
CA MET A 268 7.99 9.76 -5.07
C MET A 268 8.23 9.57 -6.57
N ALA A 269 9.21 8.72 -6.95
CA ALA A 269 9.45 8.38 -8.35
C ALA A 269 8.31 7.55 -8.93
N HIS A 270 7.77 6.57 -8.18
CA HIS A 270 6.64 5.75 -8.61
C HIS A 270 5.42 6.59 -8.99
N GLY A 271 5.03 7.55 -8.14
CA GLY A 271 3.91 8.46 -8.45
C GLY A 271 4.13 9.30 -9.71
N ASN A 272 5.38 9.68 -10.01
CA ASN A 272 5.71 10.40 -11.25
C ASN A 272 5.72 9.47 -12.47
N ASP A 273 6.23 8.24 -12.32
CA ASP A 273 6.24 7.22 -13.37
C ASP A 273 4.81 6.85 -13.82
N GLY A 274 3.85 6.80 -12.89
CA GLY A 274 2.45 6.61 -13.22
C GLY A 274 1.88 7.71 -14.12
N LEU A 275 2.22 8.97 -13.86
CA LEU A 275 1.80 10.11 -14.70
C LEU A 275 2.45 10.07 -16.08
N LEU A 276 3.76 9.82 -16.14
CA LEU A 276 4.50 9.68 -17.39
C LEU A 276 3.98 8.50 -18.22
N PHE A 277 3.56 7.43 -17.56
CA PHE A 277 2.94 6.30 -18.25
C PHE A 277 1.60 6.68 -18.89
N LEU A 278 0.74 7.41 -18.17
CA LEU A 278 -0.52 7.90 -18.74
C LEU A 278 -0.28 8.86 -19.91
N GLU A 279 0.75 9.71 -19.83
CA GLU A 279 1.16 10.60 -20.94
C GLU A 279 1.51 9.82 -22.21
N GLN A 280 2.17 8.67 -22.07
CA GLN A 280 2.58 7.83 -23.20
C GLN A 280 1.43 7.00 -23.79
N LYS A 281 0.45 6.61 -22.97
CA LYS A 281 -0.57 5.61 -23.35
C LYS A 281 -1.92 6.21 -23.70
N VAL A 282 -2.23 7.42 -23.22
CA VAL A 282 -3.52 8.07 -23.44
C VAL A 282 -3.39 9.02 -24.62
N PRO A 283 -4.11 8.79 -25.75
CA PRO A 283 -4.08 9.70 -26.88
C PRO A 283 -4.54 11.10 -26.49
N ALA A 284 -3.86 12.13 -27.03
CA ALA A 284 -4.18 13.52 -26.74
C ALA A 284 -5.58 13.94 -27.18
N ASP A 285 -6.13 13.28 -28.20
CA ASP A 285 -7.46 13.50 -28.76
C ASP A 285 -8.57 12.63 -28.13
N ASP A 286 -8.21 11.67 -27.26
CA ASP A 286 -9.18 10.84 -26.54
C ASP A 286 -9.64 11.53 -25.23
N ILE A 287 -10.41 12.60 -25.41
CA ILE A 287 -10.91 13.44 -24.30
C ILE A 287 -11.80 12.64 -23.35
N GLU A 288 -12.56 11.68 -23.86
CA GLU A 288 -13.45 10.86 -23.03
C GLU A 288 -12.63 10.00 -22.06
N LEU A 289 -11.60 9.30 -22.55
CA LEU A 289 -10.71 8.51 -21.70
C LEU A 289 -9.97 9.39 -20.69
N GLN A 290 -9.46 10.55 -21.10
CA GLN A 290 -8.79 11.49 -20.17
C GLN A 290 -9.71 11.89 -19.00
N LEU A 291 -10.98 12.21 -19.28
CA LEU A 291 -11.97 12.55 -18.25
C LEU A 291 -12.30 11.36 -17.33
N GLN A 292 -12.43 10.15 -17.89
CA GLN A 292 -12.65 8.93 -17.12
C GLN A 292 -11.49 8.69 -16.14
N LEU A 293 -10.25 8.70 -16.64
CA LEU A 293 -9.04 8.48 -15.84
C LEU A 293 -8.86 9.56 -14.77
N ARG A 294 -9.10 10.84 -15.11
CA ARG A 294 -9.11 11.94 -14.14
C ARG A 294 -10.09 11.66 -13.00
N SER A 295 -11.33 11.26 -13.31
CA SER A 295 -12.33 10.93 -12.28
C SER A 295 -11.87 9.77 -11.39
N VAL A 296 -11.22 8.75 -11.95
CA VAL A 296 -10.69 7.61 -11.19
C VAL A 296 -9.59 8.05 -10.23
N ILE A 297 -8.64 8.85 -10.71
CA ILE A 297 -7.53 9.39 -9.92
C ILE A 297 -8.08 10.24 -8.78
N GLU A 298 -8.95 11.20 -9.09
CA GLU A 298 -9.56 12.09 -8.12
C GLU A 298 -10.28 11.32 -7.01
N LYS A 299 -11.15 10.37 -7.37
CA LYS A 299 -11.86 9.55 -6.38
C LYS A 299 -10.92 8.74 -5.50
N THR A 300 -9.88 8.14 -6.10
CA THR A 300 -8.90 7.34 -5.35
C THR A 300 -8.10 8.21 -4.38
N MET A 301 -7.72 9.41 -4.81
CA MET A 301 -7.05 10.38 -3.94
C MET A 301 -7.93 10.85 -2.79
N TYR A 302 -9.24 11.08 -2.99
CA TYR A 302 -10.14 11.43 -1.87
C TYR A 302 -10.37 10.28 -0.90
N VAL A 303 -10.43 9.04 -1.41
CA VAL A 303 -10.46 7.84 -0.57
C VAL A 303 -9.26 7.85 0.39
N LEU A 304 -8.05 8.11 -0.09
CA LEU A 304 -6.85 8.07 0.75
C LEU A 304 -6.57 9.37 1.53
N GLY A 305 -6.64 10.52 0.88
CA GLY A 305 -6.18 11.81 1.40
C GLY A 305 -7.14 12.53 2.32
N GLU A 306 -8.40 12.08 2.36
CA GLU A 306 -9.43 12.69 3.20
C GLU A 306 -10.18 11.61 3.96
N HIS A 307 -10.93 10.76 3.27
CA HIS A 307 -11.83 9.81 3.92
C HIS A 307 -11.12 8.81 4.83
N TRP A 308 -9.95 8.30 4.42
CA TRP A 308 -9.15 7.39 5.22
C TRP A 308 -8.62 8.07 6.49
N LEU A 309 -8.06 9.27 6.34
CA LEU A 309 -7.52 10.05 7.46
C LEU A 309 -8.64 10.45 8.45
N ASP A 310 -9.77 10.92 7.94
CA ASP A 310 -10.95 11.27 8.73
C ASP A 310 -11.47 10.08 9.51
N TYR A 311 -11.55 8.91 8.87
CA TYR A 311 -12.07 7.72 9.51
C TYR A 311 -11.22 7.31 10.72
N TYR A 312 -9.90 7.21 10.54
CA TYR A 312 -8.99 6.81 11.63
C TYR A 312 -8.78 7.92 12.67
N TYR A 313 -8.95 9.18 12.28
CA TYR A 313 -8.97 10.29 13.23
C TYR A 313 -10.21 10.24 14.14
N ASN A 314 -11.38 9.87 13.61
CA ASN A 314 -12.64 9.91 14.34
C ASN A 314 -13.06 8.59 14.97
N VAL A 315 -12.44 7.45 14.61
CA VAL A 315 -12.81 6.17 15.23
C VAL A 315 -12.46 6.16 16.72
N ASP A 316 -13.44 5.80 17.55
CA ASP A 316 -13.26 5.55 18.97
C ASP A 316 -12.78 4.11 19.16
N GLU A 317 -11.46 3.92 19.14
CA GLU A 317 -10.86 2.66 19.56
C GLU A 317 -10.53 2.76 21.05
N PRO A 318 -11.09 1.91 21.92
CA PRO A 318 -10.76 1.95 23.33
C PRO A 318 -9.28 1.62 23.54
N ALA A 319 -8.62 2.35 24.44
CA ALA A 319 -7.29 1.97 24.91
C ALA A 319 -7.32 0.54 25.48
N SER A 320 -6.29 -0.26 25.21
CA SER A 320 -6.23 -1.60 25.79
C SER A 320 -6.08 -1.48 27.31
N ALA A 321 -6.57 -2.49 28.05
CA ALA A 321 -6.46 -2.51 29.51
C ALA A 321 -5.00 -2.49 30.04
N THR A 322 -4.02 -2.67 29.16
CA THR A 322 -2.58 -2.62 29.47
C THR A 322 -1.97 -1.22 29.31
N GLU A 323 -2.74 -0.23 28.83
CA GLU A 323 -2.32 1.15 28.60
C GLU A 323 -2.82 2.16 29.65
N ALA A 324 -3.58 1.70 30.66
CA ALA A 324 -4.08 2.50 31.78
C ALA A 324 -3.25 2.28 33.06
#